data_AF-A0A7J0H396-F1
#
_entry.id   AF-A0A7J0H396-F1
#
_cell.length_a   1.000
_cell.length_b   1.000
_cell.length_c   1.000
_cell.angle_alpha   90.00
_cell.angle_beta   90.00
_cell.angle_gamma   90.00
#
_symmetry.space_group_name_H-M   'P 1'
#
loop_
_entity.id
_entity.type
_entity.pdbx_description
1 polymer ?
#
loop_
_entity_poly.entity_id
_entity_poly.type
_entity_poly.pdbx_seq_one_letter_code
_entity_poly.pdbx_strand_id
1 'polypeptide(L)'
;MEEVMEKLKLLVEGMKELFPDGSPSINHGNVGLLDILAVTTFGPYRAQEEVLGLKVLDPEKNPRVLSWVTALNELAVVKEATPAHESLVSLLQFIRDNNIKLAAN
;
A
#
# COMPACT_ATOMS: atom_id res chain seq x y z
N MET A 1 7.27 -10.93 9.10
CA MET A 1 7.70 -10.42 7.77
C MET A 1 7.45 -11.43 6.67
N GLU A 2 7.88 -12.69 6.83
CA GLU A 2 7.63 -13.76 5.85
C GLU A 2 6.16 -13.87 5.44
N GLU A 3 5.24 -13.99 6.40
CA GLU A 3 3.79 -14.05 6.15
C GLU A 3 3.25 -12.84 5.34
N VAL A 4 3.78 -11.64 5.60
CA VAL A 4 3.37 -10.43 4.87
C VAL A 4 3.84 -10.49 3.41
N MET A 5 5.06 -10.96 3.18
CA MET A 5 5.62 -11.11 1.83
C MET A 5 4.89 -12.21 1.06
N GLU A 6 4.50 -13.31 1.71
CA GLU A 6 3.67 -14.36 1.12
C GLU A 6 2.30 -13.83 0.72
N LYS A 7 1.62 -13.08 1.61
CA LYS A 7 0.33 -12.44 1.31
C LYS A 7 0.45 -11.42 0.18
N LEU A 8 1.53 -10.64 0.13
CA LEU A 8 1.79 -9.71 -0.96
C LEU A 8 1.98 -10.46 -2.29
N LYS A 9 2.70 -11.58 -2.29
CA LYS A 9 2.85 -12.44 -3.47
C LYS A 9 1.50 -12.97 -3.96
N LEU A 10 0.67 -13.48 -3.05
CA LEU A 10 -0.68 -13.95 -3.39
C LEU A 10 -1.55 -12.83 -3.98
N LEU A 11 -1.48 -11.61 -3.44
CA LEU A 11 -2.17 -10.46 -4.00
C LEU A 11 -1.69 -10.15 -5.43
N VAL A 12 -0.37 -10.11 -5.64
CA VAL A 12 0.24 -9.84 -6.96
C VAL A 12 -0.18 -10.91 -7.98
N GLU A 13 -0.26 -12.17 -7.58
CA GLU A 13 -0.73 -13.28 -8.41
C GLU A 13 -2.22 -13.15 -8.72
N GLY A 14 -3.06 -12.94 -7.70
CA GLY A 14 -4.50 -12.75 -7.87
C GLY A 14 -4.84 -11.53 -8.75
N MET A 15 -4.04 -10.47 -8.70
CA MET A 15 -4.21 -9.32 -9.61
C MET A 15 -4.00 -9.69 -11.08
N LYS A 16 -3.12 -10.65 -11.40
CA LYS A 16 -2.95 -11.10 -12.79
C LYS A 16 -4.18 -11.82 -13.31
N GLU A 17 -4.89 -12.53 -12.43
CA GLU A 17 -6.13 -13.24 -12.76
C GLU A 17 -7.33 -12.29 -12.85
N LEU A 18 -7.44 -11.35 -11.92
CA LEU A 18 -8.53 -10.36 -11.88
C LEU A 18 -8.41 -9.30 -12.98
N PHE A 19 -7.18 -8.99 -13.40
CA PHE A 19 -6.88 -7.98 -14.41
C PHE A 19 -5.93 -8.54 -15.48
N PRO A 20 -6.42 -9.47 -16.32
CA PRO A 20 -5.60 -10.10 -17.35
C PRO A 20 -5.04 -9.09 -18.36
N ASP A 21 -5.82 -8.03 -18.65
CA ASP A 21 -5.48 -7.00 -19.64
C ASP A 21 -4.64 -5.83 -19.09
N GLY A 22 -4.33 -5.77 -17.80
CA GLY A 22 -3.49 -4.69 -17.25
C GLY A 22 -3.74 -4.31 -15.79
N SER A 23 -3.51 -3.05 -15.45
CA SER A 23 -3.87 -2.51 -14.14
C SER A 23 -5.39 -2.38 -14.01
N PRO A 24 -5.94 -2.39 -12.78
CA PRO A 24 -7.34 -2.05 -12.55
C PRO A 24 -7.63 -0.73 -13.23
N SER A 25 -8.48 -0.75 -14.25
CA SER A 25 -8.93 0.48 -14.88
C SER A 25 -9.70 1.24 -13.81
N ILE A 26 -9.15 2.35 -13.30
CA ILE A 26 -9.93 3.32 -12.54
C ILE A 26 -10.94 3.88 -13.55
N ASN A 27 -12.09 3.23 -13.63
CA ASN A 27 -12.96 3.31 -14.78
C ASN A 27 -13.71 4.65 -14.72
N HIS A 28 -13.29 5.63 -15.51
CA HIS A 28 -13.95 6.93 -15.65
C HIS A 28 -14.29 7.63 -14.32
N GLY A 29 -13.44 7.49 -13.30
CA GLY A 29 -13.62 8.12 -11.98
C GLY A 29 -14.39 7.30 -10.94
N ASN A 30 -14.88 6.10 -11.28
CA ASN A 30 -15.44 5.18 -10.29
C ASN A 30 -14.32 4.37 -9.62
N VAL A 31 -14.14 4.62 -8.32
CA VAL A 31 -13.25 3.86 -7.43
C VAL A 31 -14.04 2.67 -6.88
N GLY A 32 -13.62 1.44 -7.16
CA GLY A 32 -14.24 0.24 -6.65
C GLY A 32 -13.76 -0.12 -5.24
N LEU A 33 -14.41 -1.11 -4.60
CA LEU A 33 -14.01 -1.58 -3.27
C LEU A 33 -12.55 -2.04 -3.22
N LEU A 34 -12.09 -2.75 -4.25
CA LEU A 34 -10.72 -3.23 -4.33
C LEU A 34 -9.70 -2.08 -4.45
N ASP A 35 -10.06 -1.01 -5.16
CA ASP A 35 -9.25 0.21 -5.25
C ASP A 35 -9.13 0.91 -3.88
N ILE A 36 -10.23 0.99 -3.14
CA ILE A 36 -10.25 1.55 -1.77
C ILE A 36 -9.35 0.73 -0.85
N LEU A 37 -9.47 -0.60 -0.88
CA LEU A 37 -8.62 -1.49 -0.08
C LEU A 37 -7.14 -1.35 -0.45
N ALA A 38 -6.83 -1.21 -1.73
CA ALA A 38 -5.46 -1.05 -2.18
C ALA A 38 -4.87 0.30 -1.78
N VAL A 39 -5.58 1.41 -1.97
CA VAL A 39 -5.06 2.74 -1.60
C VAL A 39 -4.93 2.89 -0.09
N THR A 40 -5.85 2.33 0.71
CA THR A 40 -5.76 2.40 2.17
C THR A 40 -4.63 1.54 2.72
N THR A 41 -4.34 0.39 2.09
CA THR A 41 -3.28 -0.52 2.53
C THR A 41 -1.89 -0.05 2.06
N PHE A 42 -1.78 0.29 0.77
CA PHE A 42 -0.51 0.54 0.10
C PHE A 42 -0.29 1.99 -0.30
N GLY A 43 -1.30 2.86 -0.29
CA GLY A 43 -1.14 4.29 -0.55
C GLY A 43 -0.01 4.94 0.27
N PRO A 44 0.12 4.67 1.59
CA PRO A 44 1.20 5.22 2.41
C PRO A 44 2.50 4.40 2.37
N TYR A 45 2.72 3.57 1.33
CA TYR A 45 3.88 2.65 1.28
C TYR A 45 5.22 3.36 1.51
N ARG A 46 5.40 4.60 1.03
CA ARG A 46 6.67 5.34 1.25
C ARG A 46 6.95 5.59 2.73
N ALA A 47 5.94 5.96 3.51
CA ALA A 47 6.07 6.16 4.94
C ALA A 47 6.29 4.81 5.66
N GLN A 48 5.64 3.74 5.20
CA GLN A 48 5.87 2.39 5.72
C GLN A 48 7.31 1.94 5.47
N GLU A 49 7.84 2.12 4.25
CA GLU A 49 9.21 1.77 3.89
C GLU A 49 10.25 2.55 4.71
N GLU A 50 10.00 3.84 4.94
CA GLU A 50 10.85 4.70 5.76
C GLU A 50 10.92 4.23 7.22
N VAL A 51 9.76 3.94 7.83
CA VAL A 51 9.69 3.55 9.25
C VAL A 51 10.16 2.11 9.48
N LEU A 52 9.86 1.21 8.55
CA LEU A 52 10.19 -0.21 8.68
C LEU A 52 11.60 -0.54 8.16
N GLY A 53 12.22 0.34 7.37
CA GLY A 53 13.54 0.10 6.77
C GLY A 53 13.55 -1.04 5.74
N LEU A 54 12.40 -1.36 5.14
CA LEU A 54 12.23 -2.43 4.17
C LEU A 54 11.43 -1.98 2.97
N LYS A 55 11.64 -2.63 1.82
CA LYS A 55 10.86 -2.39 0.61
C LYS A 55 9.54 -3.16 0.65
N VAL A 56 8.44 -2.42 0.73
CA VAL A 56 7.06 -2.96 0.74
C VAL A 56 6.58 -3.15 -0.69
N LEU A 57 6.79 -2.15 -1.56
CA LEU A 57 6.49 -2.23 -2.99
C LEU A 57 7.77 -2.10 -3.79
N ASP A 58 8.34 -3.24 -4.15
CA ASP A 58 9.54 -3.34 -4.97
C ASP A 58 9.15 -3.12 -6.45
N PRO A 59 9.70 -2.12 -7.16
CA PRO A 59 9.35 -1.86 -8.56
C PRO A 59 9.61 -3.03 -9.51
N GLU A 60 10.60 -3.88 -9.23
CA GLU A 60 10.94 -5.04 -10.06
C GLU A 60 10.00 -6.22 -9.79
N LYS A 61 9.60 -6.42 -8.53
CA LYS A 61 8.74 -7.55 -8.13
C LYS A 61 7.26 -7.23 -8.21
N ASN A 62 6.90 -5.97 -8.00
CA ASN A 62 5.52 -5.50 -7.86
C ASN A 62 5.14 -4.39 -8.86
N PRO A 63 5.59 -4.39 -10.13
CA PRO A 63 5.40 -3.26 -11.05
C PRO A 63 3.93 -2.91 -11.28
N ARG A 64 3.04 -3.92 -11.33
CA ARG A 64 1.61 -3.72 -11.53
C ARG A 64 0.92 -3.10 -10.30
N VAL A 65 1.24 -3.60 -9.10
CA VAL A 65 0.70 -3.06 -7.84
C VAL A 65 1.18 -1.63 -7.65
N LEU A 66 2.47 -1.38 -7.90
CA LEU A 66 3.06 -0.05 -7.79
C LEU A 66 2.40 0.95 -8.75
N SER A 67 2.21 0.57 -10.02
CA SER A 67 1.51 1.41 -11.01
C SER A 67 0.08 1.74 -10.57
N TRP A 68 -0.66 0.72 -10.11
CA TRP A 68 -2.02 0.88 -9.63
C TRP A 68 -2.13 1.80 -8.42
N VAL A 69 -1.33 1.57 -7.38
CA VAL A 69 -1.31 2.41 -6.17
C VAL A 69 -0.87 3.83 -6.49
N THR A 70 0.09 4.01 -7.41
CA THR A 70 0.50 5.34 -7.87
C THR A 70 -0.68 6.06 -8.55
N ALA A 71 -1.41 5.39 -9.44
CA ALA A 71 -2.59 5.96 -10.09
C ALA A 71 -3.69 6.32 -9.08
N LEU A 72 -3.92 5.49 -8.05
CA LEU A 72 -4.88 5.77 -6.99
C LEU A 72 -4.48 6.98 -6.14
N ASN A 73 -3.19 7.10 -5.80
CA ASN A 73 -2.66 8.25 -5.05
C ASN A 73 -2.76 9.57 -5.83
N GLU A 74 -2.88 9.53 -7.16
CA GLU A 74 -3.08 10.73 -7.97
C GLU A 74 -4.51 11.28 -7.94
N LEU A 75 -5.49 10.48 -7.48
CA LEU A 75 -6.89 10.89 -7.38
C LEU A 75 -7.07 12.03 -6.36
N ALA A 76 -7.85 13.05 -6.74
CA ALA A 76 -8.10 14.21 -5.89
C ALA A 76 -8.66 13.82 -4.50
N VAL A 77 -9.67 12.94 -4.47
CA VAL A 77 -10.26 12.43 -3.21
C VAL A 77 -9.24 11.74 -2.31
N VAL A 78 -8.26 11.05 -2.90
CA VAL A 78 -7.21 10.37 -2.12
C VAL A 78 -6.22 11.40 -1.58
N LYS A 79 -5.79 12.37 -2.39
CA LYS A 79 -4.90 13.45 -1.93
C LYS A 79 -5.52 14.29 -0.83
N GLU A 80 -6.83 14.55 -0.90
CA GLU A 80 -7.57 15.30 0.11
C GLU A 80 -7.75 14.49 1.41
N ALA A 81 -7.94 13.17 1.31
CA ALA A 81 -8.15 12.30 2.46
C ALA A 81 -6.85 11.81 3.12
N THR A 82 -5.74 11.77 2.37
CA THR A 82 -4.47 11.21 2.85
C THR A 82 -3.77 12.21 3.76
N PRO A 83 -3.42 11.84 5.00
CA PRO A 83 -2.64 12.70 5.88
C PRO A 83 -1.27 13.02 5.28
N ALA A 84 -0.67 14.14 5.72
CA ALA A 84 0.70 14.47 5.32
C ALA A 84 1.68 13.34 5.64
N HIS A 85 2.70 13.17 4.80
CA HIS A 85 3.70 12.10 4.93
C HIS A 85 4.33 12.05 6.33
N GLU A 86 4.73 13.20 6.88
CA GLU A 86 5.32 13.30 8.23
C GLU A 86 4.37 12.82 9.33
N SER A 87 3.06 13.08 9.18
CA SER A 87 2.04 12.60 10.12
C SER A 87 1.90 11.08 10.05
N LEU A 88 1.95 10.51 8.85
CA LEU A 88 1.94 9.05 8.65
C LEU A 88 3.19 8.40 9.24
N VAL A 89 4.38 8.97 8.99
CA VAL A 89 5.64 8.50 9.58
C VAL A 89 5.56 8.52 11.10
N SER A 90 5.10 9.63 11.70
CA SER A 90 4.97 9.77 13.16
C SER A 90 4.01 8.73 13.74
N LEU A 91 2.86 8.50 13.11
CA LEU A 91 1.89 7.48 13.53
C LEU A 91 2.50 6.07 13.44
N LEU A 92 3.17 5.75 12.35
CA LEU A 92 3.78 4.44 12.14
C LEU A 92 4.93 4.19 13.12
N GLN A 93 5.75 5.19 13.42
CA GLN A 93 6.79 5.13 14.45
C GLN A 93 6.17 4.87 15.83
N PHE A 94 5.12 5.62 16.18
CA PHE A 94 4.38 5.38 17.41
C PHE A 94 3.86 3.94 17.51
N ILE A 95 3.23 3.42 16.46
CA ILE A 95 2.73 2.03 16.44
C ILE A 95 3.88 1.03 16.59
N ARG A 96 4.97 1.20 15.84
CA ARG A 96 6.15 0.33 15.90
C ARG A 96 6.74 0.29 17.31
N ASP A 97 6.97 1.46 17.90
CA ASP A 97 7.64 1.59 19.19
C ASP A 97 6.76 1.06 20.34
N ASN A 98 5.43 1.16 20.23
CA ASN A 98 4.52 0.58 21.22
C ASN A 98 4.37 -0.95 21.08
N ASN A 99 4.38 -1.50 19.86
CA ASN A 99 4.36 -2.96 19.67
C ASN A 99 5.65 -3.63 20.15
N ILE A 100 6.80 -2.96 19.99
CA ILE A 100 8.07 -3.43 20.57
C ILE A 100 7.98 -3.46 22.11
N LYS A 101 7.32 -2.47 22.73
CA LYS A 101 7.11 -2.44 24.19
C LYS A 101 6.15 -3.54 24.69
N LEU A 102 5.13 -3.89 23.91
CA LEU A 102 4.19 -4.97 24.26
C LEU A 102 4.80 -6.37 24.11
N ALA A 103 5.71 -6.59 23.16
CA ALA A 103 6.38 -7.88 22.97
C ALA A 103 7.55 -8.14 23.95
N ALA A 104 7.97 -7.11 24.71
CA ALA A 104 9.06 -7.18 25.68
C ALA A 104 8.59 -7.39 27.13
N ASN A 105 7.28 -7.49 27.37
CA ASN A 105 6.65 -7.71 28.69
C ASN A 105 6.02 -9.10 28.81
#